data_AF-A0A940LYC6-F1
#
_entry.id   AF-A0A940LYC6-F1
#
_cell.length_a   1.000
_cell.length_b   1.000
_cell.length_c   1.000
_cell.angle_alpha   90.00
_cell.angle_beta   90.00
_cell.angle_gamma   90.00
#
_symmetry.space_group_name_H-M   'P 1'
#
loop_
_entity.id
_entity.type
_entity.pdbx_description
1 polymer ?
#
loop_
_entity_poly.entity_id
_entity_poly.type
_entity_poly.pdbx_seq_one_letter_code
_entity_poly.pdbx_strand_id
1 'polypeptide(L)' 'MHIKELRRTHDASILDAERLALADPQWRRWVEQQINGDARCRRNALAHLRLNGEASLIVRDGERLMVRQAI' A
#
# COMPACT_ATOMS: atom_id res chain seq x y z
N MET A 1 -2.38 -13.42 -8.86
CA MET A 1 -1.28 -13.72 -7.91
C MET A 1 -1.68 -13.17 -6.55
N HIS A 2 -1.86 -14.02 -5.55
CA HIS A 2 -2.49 -13.67 -4.27
C HIS A 2 -1.40 -13.32 -3.25
N ILE A 3 -1.57 -12.22 -2.49
CA ILE A 3 -0.59 -11.73 -1.51
C ILE A 3 -0.17 -12.79 -0.45
N LYS A 4 -0.97 -13.85 -0.30
CA LYS A 4 -0.70 -15.00 0.58
C LYS A 4 0.42 -15.92 0.07
N GLU A 5 0.59 -16.07 -1.25
CA GLU A 5 1.66 -16.89 -1.84
C GLU A 5 3.03 -16.21 -1.70
N LEU A 6 3.07 -14.90 -1.94
CA LEU A 6 4.27 -14.08 -1.77
C LEU A 6 4.82 -14.12 -0.34
N ARG A 7 3.92 -14.13 0.66
CA ARG A 7 4.26 -14.25 2.09
C ARG A 7 4.94 -15.57 2.45
N ARG A 8 4.62 -16.65 1.75
CA ARG A 8 5.16 -17.98 2.06
C ARG A 8 6.54 -18.18 1.43
N THR A 9 6.79 -17.55 0.28
CA THR A 9 7.99 -17.78 -0.53
C THR A 9 9.19 -16.93 -0.09
N HIS A 10 8.98 -15.74 0.47
CA HIS A 10 10.08 -14.80 0.69
C HIS A 10 10.49 -14.57 2.15
N ASP A 11 9.83 -15.21 3.13
CA ASP A 11 9.99 -14.88 4.58
C ASP A 11 10.00 -13.36 4.84
N ALA A 12 9.24 -12.66 3.99
CA ALA A 12 9.26 -11.22 3.88
C ALA A 12 8.11 -10.68 4.72
N SER A 13 8.37 -9.56 5.40
CA SER A 13 7.33 -8.89 6.16
C SER A 13 6.17 -8.51 5.22
N ILE A 14 4.95 -8.37 5.73
CA ILE A 14 3.80 -7.93 4.92
C ILE A 14 4.13 -6.64 4.15
N LEU A 15 4.93 -5.76 4.76
CA LEU A 15 5.44 -4.53 4.16
C LEU A 15 6.34 -4.77 2.95
N ASP A 16 7.19 -5.80 2.96
CA ASP A 16 8.09 -6.08 1.83
C ASP A 16 7.32 -6.65 0.63
N ALA A 17 6.32 -7.50 0.88
CA ALA A 17 5.44 -7.99 -0.17
C ALA A 17 4.59 -6.85 -0.78
N GLU A 18 4.10 -5.94 0.06
CA GLU A 18 3.39 -4.74 -0.39
C GLU A 18 4.32 -3.80 -1.17
N ARG A 19 5.57 -3.62 -0.74
CA ARG A 19 6.57 -2.81 -1.44
C ARG A 19 6.85 -3.34 -2.85
N LEU A 20 7.00 -4.66 -3.02
CA LEU A 20 7.20 -5.28 -4.32
C LEU A 20 5.98 -5.13 -5.23
N ALA A 21 4.77 -5.33 -4.70
CA ALA A 21 3.54 -5.15 -5.47
C ALA A 21 3.33 -3.69 -5.91
N LEU A 22 3.72 -2.73 -5.06
CA LEU A 22 3.58 -1.30 -5.31
C LEU A 22 4.70 -0.70 -6.18
N ALA A 23 5.76 -1.47 -6.45
CA ALA A 23 6.77 -1.11 -7.45
C ALA A 23 6.21 -1.16 -8.89
N ASP A 24 5.15 -1.95 -9.13
CA ASP A 24 4.46 -1.99 -10.42
C ASP A 24 3.56 -0.73 -10.58
N PRO A 25 3.80 0.12 -11.60
CA PRO A 25 3.05 1.35 -11.81
C PRO A 25 1.56 1.16 -12.12
N GLN A 26 1.16 0.01 -12.68
CA GLN A 26 -0.24 -0.31 -12.94
C GLN A 26 -0.95 -0.69 -11.65
N TRP A 27 -0.32 -1.52 -10.81
CA TRP A 27 -0.84 -1.86 -9.50
C TRP A 27 -0.92 -0.65 -8.58
N ARG A 28 0.10 0.20 -8.60
CA ARG A 28 0.09 1.47 -7.86
C ARG A 28 -1.12 2.33 -8.20
N ARG A 29 -1.34 2.59 -9.50
CA ARG A 29 -2.49 3.39 -9.96
C ARG A 29 -3.81 2.78 -9.52
N TRP A 30 -3.94 1.46 -9.62
CA TRP A 30 -5.14 0.76 -9.17
C TRP A 30 -5.36 0.91 -7.66
N VAL A 31 -4.32 0.73 -6.83
CA VAL A 31 -4.41 0.93 -5.38
C VAL A 31 -4.80 2.38 -5.04
N GLU A 32 -4.19 3.36 -5.68
CA GLU A 32 -4.51 4.78 -5.49
C GLU A 32 -5.98 5.09 -5.86
N GLN A 33 -6.50 4.51 -6.93
CA GLN A 33 -7.91 4.62 -7.27
C GLN A 33 -8.80 4.00 -6.19
N GLN A 34 -8.47 2.82 -5.68
CA GLN A 34 -9.26 2.14 -4.66
C GLN A 34 -9.26 2.91 -3.33
N ILE A 35 -8.10 3.36 -2.83
CA ILE A 35 -8.01 4.05 -1.52
C ILE A 35 -8.64 5.45 -1.53
N ASN A 36 -8.83 6.06 -2.71
CA ASN A 36 -9.52 7.35 -2.83
C ASN A 36 -10.99 7.21 -3.22
N GLY A 37 -11.38 6.14 -3.94
CA GLY A 37 -12.75 5.91 -4.40
C GLY A 37 -13.62 5.06 -3.48
N ASP A 38 -13.02 4.16 -2.69
CA ASP A 38 -13.76 3.25 -1.79
C ASP A 38 -13.50 3.59 -0.32
N ALA A 39 -14.58 3.80 0.44
CA ALA A 39 -14.49 4.22 1.84
C ALA A 39 -13.86 3.17 2.77
N ARG A 40 -14.00 1.87 2.46
CA ARG A 40 -13.37 0.80 3.23
C ARG A 40 -11.87 0.75 2.93
N CYS A 41 -11.47 0.85 1.67
CA CYS A 41 -10.07 0.96 1.27
C CYS A 41 -9.41 2.19 1.89
N ARG A 42 -10.09 3.34 1.88
CA ARG A 42 -9.61 4.58 2.51
C ARG A 42 -9.35 4.41 4.02
N ARG A 43 -10.29 3.80 4.75
CA ARG A 43 -10.11 3.54 6.19
C ARG A 43 -8.92 2.64 6.47
N ASN A 44 -8.74 1.58 5.68
CA ASN A 44 -7.60 0.67 5.83
C ASN A 44 -6.27 1.37 5.53
N ALA A 45 -6.22 2.20 4.48
CA ALA A 45 -5.04 2.97 4.14
C ALA A 45 -4.68 4.02 5.22
N LEU A 46 -5.67 4.67 5.83
CA LEU A 46 -5.46 5.56 6.98
C LEU A 46 -4.97 4.80 8.22
N ALA A 47 -5.51 3.61 8.48
CA ALA A 47 -5.03 2.75 9.57
C ALA A 47 -3.58 2.33 9.33
N HIS A 48 -3.23 1.95 8.09
CA HIS A 48 -1.86 1.64 7.70
C HIS A 48 -0.91 2.82 7.95
N LEU A 49 -1.30 4.03 7.53
CA LEU A 49 -0.54 5.25 7.78
C LEU A 49 -0.32 5.51 9.27
N ARG A 50 -1.37 5.35 10.08
CA ARG A 50 -1.31 5.55 11.54
C ARG A 50 -0.44 4.51 12.25
N LEU A 51 -0.50 3.25 11.83
CA LEU A 51 0.24 2.15 12.48
C LEU A 51 1.73 2.15 12.11
N ASN A 52 2.05 2.46 10.86
CA ASN A 52 3.41 2.35 10.35
C ASN A 52 4.17 3.68 10.31
N GLY A 53 3.48 4.82 10.41
CA GLY A 53 4.11 6.15 10.46
C GLY A 53 5.09 6.37 9.29
N GLU A 54 6.36 6.60 9.62
CA GLU A 54 7.44 6.76 8.64
C GLU A 54 7.78 5.50 7.85
N ALA A 55 7.34 4.30 8.26
CA ALA A 55 7.47 3.09 7.46
C ALA A 55 6.28 2.88 6.51
N SER A 56 5.26 3.74 6.55
CA SER A 56 4.05 3.56 5.74
C SER A 56 4.34 3.68 4.23
N LEU A 57 3.85 2.70 3.47
CA LEU A 57 3.84 2.71 2.01
C LEU A 57 2.75 3.62 1.43
N ILE A 58 1.87 4.16 2.28
CA ILE A 58 0.90 5.18 1.92
C ILE A 58 1.32 6.51 2.54
N VAL A 59 1.21 7.59 1.78
CA VAL A 59 1.34 8.97 2.24
C VAL A 59 0.03 9.71 2.01
N ARG A 60 -0.18 10.78 2.77
CA ARG A 60 -1.32 11.68 2.60
C ARG A 60 -0.82 12.98 1.97
N ASP A 61 -1.42 13.35 0.85
CA ASP A 61 -1.23 14.62 0.17
C ASP A 61 -2.56 15.39 0.19
N GLY A 62 -2.68 16.32 1.13
CA GLY A 62 -3.94 17.02 1.42
C GLY A 62 -5.09 16.05 1.76
N GLU A 63 -6.07 15.95 0.86
CA GLU A 63 -7.22 15.05 1.01
C GLU A 63 -7.03 13.69 0.33
N ARG A 64 -6.00 13.54 -0.50
CA ARG A 64 -5.73 12.33 -1.26
C ARG A 64 -4.73 11.44 -0.53
N LEU A 65 -4.90 10.14 -0.69
CA LEU A 65 -3.93 9.14 -0.28
C LEU A 65 -3.16 8.68 -1.50
N MET A 66 -1.84 8.59 -1.39
CA MET A 66 -0.94 8.20 -2.48
C MET A 66 0.01 7.11 -2.00
N VAL A 67 0.50 6.32 -2.93
CA VAL A 67 1.53 5.33 -2.61
C VAL A 67 2.88 6.04 -2.55
N ARG A 68 3.64 5.82 -1.47
CA ARG A 68 4.98 6.36 -1.28
C ARG A 68 5.91 5.76 -2.33
N GLN A 69 6.53 6.62 -3.13
CA GLN A 69 7.65 6.19 -3.97
C GLN A 69 8.84 5.89 -3.07
N ALA A 70 9.31 4.64 -3.08
CA ALA A 70 10.67 4.35 -2.66
C ALA A 70 11.59 4.97 -3.73
N ILE A 71 12.48 5.86 -3.30
CA ILE A 71 13.63 6.31 -4.11
C ILE A 71 14.60 5.14 -4.23
#